data_AF-A0A9P3Q828-F1
#
_entry.id   AF-A0A9P3Q828-F1
#
_cell.length_a   1.000
_cell.length_b   1.000
_cell.length_c   1.000
_cell.angle_alpha   90.00
_cell.angle_beta   90.00
_cell.angle_gamma   90.00
#
_symmetry.space_group_name_H-M   'P 1'
#
loop_
_entity.id
_entity.type
_entity.pdbx_description
1 polymer ?
#
loop_
_entity_poly.entity_id
_entity_poly.type
_entity_poly.pdbx_seq_one_letter_code
_entity_poly.pdbx_strand_id
1 'polypeptide(L)'
;MNARIAAVVAVALLLGGAIAAIPMTDVSLATRTENFCVVGYSCPASPAADGGDQATAERRIIDGYVAKQAGCTPEATADPQSVTWQPPGFTPNVGGAGNVNDADASLGGHFVAAYVNGRWHIDYQYC
;
A
#
# COMPACT_ATOMS: atom_id res chain seq x y z
N MET A 1 -7.88 -37.16 20.85
CA MET A 1 -7.79 -35.75 20.39
C MET A 1 -9.15 -35.41 19.80
N ASN A 2 -10.20 -35.22 20.62
CA ASN A 2 -10.61 -34.00 21.36
C ASN A 2 -11.09 -32.93 20.36
N ALA A 3 -12.32 -32.39 20.36
CA ALA A 3 -13.37 -32.30 21.38
C ALA A 3 -14.76 -32.11 20.67
N ARG A 4 -15.77 -32.92 21.01
CA ARG A 4 -16.93 -32.62 21.88
C ARG A 4 -17.79 -31.41 21.43
N ILE A 5 -18.85 -31.74 20.67
CA ILE A 5 -20.02 -30.89 20.41
C ILE A 5 -20.84 -30.85 21.71
N ALA A 6 -20.84 -29.70 22.39
CA ALA A 6 -21.65 -29.47 23.58
C ALA A 6 -22.88 -28.63 23.19
N ALA A 7 -24.04 -29.28 23.20
CA ALA A 7 -25.34 -28.65 23.09
C ALA A 7 -25.57 -27.73 24.31
N VAL A 8 -25.90 -26.46 24.06
CA VAL A 8 -26.24 -25.52 25.13
C VAL A 8 -27.76 -25.51 25.30
N VAL A 9 -28.18 -25.94 26.49
CA VAL A 9 -29.56 -25.93 26.98
C VAL A 9 -29.99 -24.48 27.22
N ALA A 10 -31.04 -24.04 26.54
CA ALA A 10 -31.67 -22.75 26.78
C ALA A 10 -32.64 -22.87 27.97
N VAL A 11 -32.31 -22.24 29.10
CA VAL A 11 -33.24 -22.04 30.21
C VAL A 11 -33.79 -20.63 30.12
N ALA A 12 -35.04 -20.51 29.69
CA ALA A 12 -35.79 -19.26 29.73
C ALA A 12 -36.50 -19.14 31.08
N LEU A 13 -36.09 -18.18 31.91
CA LEU A 13 -36.85 -17.71 33.06
C LEU A 13 -37.05 -16.20 32.90
N LEU A 14 -38.18 -15.85 32.31
CA LEU A 14 -38.77 -14.51 32.32
C LEU A 14 -39.50 -14.33 33.65
N LEU A 15 -39.15 -13.33 34.46
CA LEU A 15 -40.11 -12.67 35.35
C LEU A 15 -39.58 -11.29 35.80
N GLY A 16 -40.24 -10.23 35.31
CA GLY A 16 -40.64 -9.07 36.10
C GLY A 16 -39.61 -7.99 36.43
N GLY A 17 -39.80 -6.80 35.85
CA GLY A 17 -39.21 -5.56 36.37
C GLY A 17 -39.18 -4.43 35.34
N ALA A 18 -40.27 -3.65 35.25
CA ALA A 18 -40.30 -2.42 34.48
C ALA A 18 -39.51 -1.33 35.22
N ILE A 19 -38.37 -0.92 34.65
CA ILE A 19 -37.74 0.38 34.90
C ILE A 19 -37.28 0.92 33.55
N ALA A 20 -37.84 2.07 33.18
CA ALA A 20 -37.55 2.75 31.93
C ALA A 20 -36.05 3.08 31.83
N ALA A 21 -35.36 2.45 30.89
CA ALA A 21 -34.00 2.78 30.52
C ALA A 21 -33.94 2.93 29.00
N ILE A 22 -33.81 4.18 28.59
CA ILE A 22 -33.45 4.75 27.29
C ILE A 22 -32.74 3.73 26.37
N PRO A 23 -33.21 3.48 25.12
CA PRO A 23 -32.44 2.66 24.18
C PRO A 23 -31.19 3.45 23.76
N MET A 24 -30.04 3.07 24.30
CA MET A 24 -28.76 3.38 23.68
C MET A 24 -28.71 2.58 22.38
N THR A 25 -28.78 3.27 21.25
CA THR A 25 -28.48 2.66 19.96
C THR A 25 -27.04 2.18 20.00
N ASP A 26 -26.83 0.86 20.01
CA ASP A 26 -25.53 0.25 19.74
C ASP A 26 -25.05 0.74 18.38
N VAL A 27 -24.16 1.74 18.41
CA VAL A 27 -23.37 2.13 17.24
C VAL A 27 -22.40 0.98 17.02
N SER A 28 -22.69 0.16 16.02
CA SER A 28 -21.74 -0.81 15.48
C SER A 28 -20.47 -0.05 15.09
N LEU A 29 -19.44 -0.13 15.93
CA LEU A 29 -18.09 0.32 15.61
C LEU A 29 -17.56 -0.61 14.51
N ALA A 30 -17.89 -0.28 13.26
CA ALA A 30 -17.07 -0.67 12.15
C ALA A 30 -15.66 -0.15 12.46
N THR A 31 -14.74 -1.05 12.80
CA THR A 31 -13.32 -0.75 12.91
C THR A 31 -12.78 -0.49 11.51
N ARG A 32 -13.16 0.66 10.94
CA ARG A 32 -12.40 1.34 9.92
C ARG A 32 -11.31 2.05 10.70
N THR A 33 -10.05 1.72 10.42
CA THR A 33 -8.90 2.40 11.00
C THR A 33 -8.89 3.85 10.51
N GLU A 34 -9.68 4.70 11.15
CA GLU A 34 -9.62 6.15 11.01
C GLU A 34 -8.59 6.62 12.03
N ASN A 35 -7.42 7.03 11.53
CA ASN A 35 -6.40 7.64 12.37
C ASN A 35 -6.99 8.92 12.99
N PHE A 36 -7.27 8.87 14.30
CA PHE A 36 -7.68 10.04 15.07
C PHE A 36 -6.51 11.02 15.17
N CYS A 37 -6.55 12.06 14.35
CA CYS A 37 -5.83 13.28 14.63
C CYS A 37 -6.74 14.20 15.46
N VAL A 38 -6.12 14.98 16.34
CA VAL A 38 -6.69 15.95 17.30
C VAL A 38 -8.13 16.42 16.99
N VAL A 39 -8.99 16.39 18.01
CA VAL A 39 -10.40 16.83 18.02
C VAL A 39 -10.63 18.03 17.09
N GLY A 40 -11.37 17.82 15.99
CA GLY A 40 -11.79 18.87 15.06
C GLY A 40 -11.14 18.84 13.68
N TYR A 41 -10.10 18.03 13.45
CA TYR A 41 -9.47 17.91 12.13
C TYR A 41 -9.48 16.46 11.64
N SER A 42 -10.17 16.21 10.54
CA SER A 42 -10.01 14.95 9.79
C SER A 42 -8.61 14.91 9.20
N CYS A 43 -7.76 14.02 9.69
CA CYS A 43 -6.51 13.74 9.01
C CYS A 43 -6.83 13.14 7.64
N PRO A 44 -6.14 13.56 6.57
CA PRO A 44 -6.23 12.82 5.31
C PRO A 44 -5.84 11.38 5.60
N ALA A 45 -6.73 10.44 5.26
CA ALA A 45 -6.42 9.03 5.36
C ALA A 45 -5.13 8.77 4.57
N SER A 46 -4.24 7.96 5.12
CA SER A 46 -3.08 7.52 4.35
C SER A 46 -3.57 6.88 3.06
N PRO A 47 -2.93 7.19 1.90
CA PRO A 47 -3.36 6.58 0.65
C PRO A 47 -3.33 5.07 0.78
N ALA A 48 -4.27 4.39 0.09
CA ALA A 48 -4.33 2.94 0.06
C ALA A 48 -2.95 2.36 -0.33
N ALA A 49 -2.64 1.15 0.14
CA ALA A 49 -1.43 0.47 -0.28
C ALA A 49 -1.42 0.31 -1.81
N ASP A 50 -0.24 0.42 -2.40
CA ASP A 50 -0.04 0.10 -3.80
C ASP A 50 -0.15 -1.42 -4.03
N GLY A 51 -0.21 -1.83 -5.29
CA GLY A 51 0.06 -3.23 -5.65
C GLY A 51 1.56 -3.53 -5.49
N GLY A 52 1.90 -4.63 -4.83
CA GLY A 52 3.25 -5.17 -4.77
C GLY A 52 3.62 -6.03 -5.99
N ASP A 53 2.86 -5.93 -7.08
CA ASP A 53 3.08 -6.64 -8.34
C ASP A 53 4.05 -5.90 -9.27
N GLN A 54 4.55 -6.60 -10.28
CA GLN A 54 5.57 -6.08 -11.19
C GLN A 54 5.07 -4.90 -12.02
N ALA A 55 3.82 -4.94 -12.49
CA ALA A 55 3.27 -3.87 -13.32
C ALA A 55 3.13 -2.57 -12.53
N THR A 56 2.73 -2.67 -11.26
CA THR A 56 2.73 -1.51 -10.35
C THR A 56 4.14 -1.02 -10.09
N ALA A 57 5.10 -1.91 -9.84
CA ALA A 57 6.50 -1.54 -9.62
C ALA A 57 7.10 -0.79 -10.82
N GLU A 58 6.96 -1.34 -12.03
CA GLU A 58 7.51 -0.78 -13.26
C GLU A 58 6.90 0.59 -13.58
N ARG A 59 5.58 0.75 -13.39
CA ARG A 59 4.95 2.06 -13.53
C ARG A 59 5.52 3.08 -12.55
N ARG A 60 5.71 2.71 -11.27
CA ARG A 60 6.32 3.60 -10.27
C ARG A 60 7.78 3.93 -10.61
N ILE A 61 8.53 2.97 -11.15
CA ILE A 61 9.91 3.17 -11.62
C ILE A 61 9.96 4.12 -12.82
N ILE A 62 9.03 4.02 -13.76
CA ILE A 62 8.96 4.91 -14.92
C ILE A 62 8.58 6.32 -14.49
N ASP A 63 7.54 6.48 -13.67
CA ASP A 63 7.10 7.79 -13.18
C ASP A 63 8.23 8.51 -12.41
N GLY A 64 8.91 7.79 -11.53
CA GLY A 64 10.05 8.34 -10.78
C GLY A 64 11.26 8.65 -11.66
N TYR A 65 11.50 7.86 -12.71
CA TYR A 65 12.59 8.08 -13.66
C TYR A 65 12.37 9.37 -14.44
N VAL A 66 11.17 9.58 -14.98
CA VAL A 66 10.81 10.82 -15.71
C VAL A 66 10.98 12.04 -14.80
N ALA A 67 10.51 11.96 -13.56
CA ALA A 67 10.67 13.04 -12.58
C ALA A 67 12.15 13.30 -12.24
N LYS A 68 12.97 12.25 -12.11
CA LYS A 68 14.41 12.36 -11.84
C LYS A 68 15.18 12.99 -13.01
N GLN A 69 14.88 12.56 -14.24
CA GLN A 69 15.53 13.09 -15.45
C GLN A 69 15.22 14.58 -15.65
N ALA A 70 13.98 15.01 -15.42
CA ALA A 70 13.64 16.43 -15.48
C ALA A 70 14.51 17.30 -14.55
N GLY A 71 15.04 16.73 -13.47
CA GLY A 71 16.00 17.38 -12.57
C GLY A 71 17.47 17.26 -12.99
N CYS A 72 17.92 16.11 -13.52
CA CYS A 72 19.33 15.93 -13.90
C CYS A 72 19.65 16.52 -15.31
N THR A 73 18.72 16.45 -16.26
CA THR A 73 18.93 16.73 -17.69
C THR A 73 17.77 17.56 -18.27
N PRO A 74 17.57 18.81 -17.82
CA PRO A 74 16.37 19.61 -18.17
C PRO A 74 16.22 19.92 -19.67
N GLU A 75 17.31 19.85 -20.44
CA GLU A 75 17.32 20.05 -21.89
C GLU A 75 16.97 18.77 -22.68
N ALA A 76 16.98 17.61 -22.02
CA ALA A 76 16.64 16.32 -22.62
C ALA A 76 15.22 15.91 -22.22
N THR A 77 14.50 15.26 -23.14
CA THR A 77 13.17 14.70 -22.85
C THR A 77 13.31 13.23 -22.56
N ALA A 78 12.95 12.81 -21.35
CA ALA A 78 12.88 11.40 -20.98
C ALA A 78 11.79 10.67 -21.77
N ASP A 79 12.14 9.54 -22.38
CA ASP A 79 11.25 8.66 -23.13
C ASP A 79 11.53 7.17 -22.80
N PRO A 80 11.19 6.75 -21.57
CA PRO A 80 11.48 5.40 -21.10
C PRO A 80 10.68 4.36 -21.89
N GLN A 81 11.39 3.43 -22.53
CA GLN A 81 10.80 2.38 -23.37
C GLN A 81 10.54 1.09 -22.60
N SER A 82 11.40 0.77 -21.63
CA SER A 82 11.31 -0.49 -20.88
C SER A 82 12.04 -0.46 -19.55
N VAL A 83 11.69 -1.43 -18.70
CA VAL A 83 12.42 -1.76 -17.46
C VAL A 83 13.02 -3.15 -17.63
N THR A 84 14.32 -3.28 -17.39
CA THR A 84 15.01 -4.57 -17.32
C THR A 84 15.36 -4.88 -15.87
N TRP A 85 14.82 -5.97 -15.34
CA TRP A 85 15.22 -6.48 -14.03
C TRP A 85 16.51 -7.29 -14.13
N GLN A 86 17.49 -6.94 -13.30
CA GLN A 86 18.73 -7.69 -13.21
C GLN A 86 18.55 -8.91 -12.29
N PRO A 87 19.29 -10.02 -12.51
CA PRO A 87 19.22 -11.19 -11.63
C PRO A 87 19.37 -10.80 -10.14
N PRO A 88 18.52 -11.32 -9.24
CA PRO A 88 17.60 -12.45 -9.41
C PRO A 88 16.28 -12.13 -10.14
N GLY A 89 16.05 -10.87 -10.52
CA GLY A 89 14.82 -10.39 -11.14
C GLY A 89 13.92 -9.67 -10.15
N PHE A 90 12.68 -9.45 -10.57
CA PHE A 90 11.63 -8.89 -9.72
C PHE A 90 11.12 -9.92 -8.71
N THR A 91 10.97 -9.50 -7.44
CA THR A 91 10.31 -10.29 -6.40
C THR A 91 9.04 -9.57 -5.93
N PRO A 92 7.83 -10.16 -6.07
CA PRO A 92 6.59 -9.55 -5.62
C PRO A 92 6.60 -9.17 -4.14
N ASN A 93 6.06 -8.00 -3.81
CA ASN A 93 6.05 -7.40 -2.46
C ASN A 93 7.43 -7.21 -1.81
N VAL A 94 8.50 -7.29 -2.59
CA VAL A 94 9.88 -7.10 -2.12
C VAL A 94 10.60 -6.08 -3.00
N GLY A 95 10.57 -6.28 -4.32
CA GLY A 95 11.25 -5.43 -5.30
C GLY A 95 12.44 -6.14 -5.96
N GLY A 96 13.48 -5.37 -6.26
CA GLY A 96 14.64 -5.83 -7.01
C GLY A 96 15.46 -4.66 -7.54
N ALA A 97 16.50 -4.97 -8.32
CA ALA A 97 17.32 -3.98 -8.98
C ALA A 97 17.25 -4.15 -10.50
N GLY A 98 17.52 -3.07 -11.23
CA GLY A 98 17.38 -3.10 -12.68
C GLY A 98 17.83 -1.83 -13.35
N ASN A 99 17.50 -1.72 -14.62
CA ASN A 99 17.77 -0.54 -15.44
C ASN A 99 16.49 -0.07 -16.13
N VAL A 100 16.28 1.23 -16.16
CA VAL A 100 15.37 1.87 -17.12
C VAL A 100 16.14 2.06 -18.43
N ASN A 101 15.55 1.61 -19.53
CA ASN A 101 16.08 1.83 -20.88
C ASN A 101 15.25 2.92 -21.54
N ASP A 102 15.91 4.01 -21.91
CA ASP A 102 15.30 5.15 -22.60
C ASP A 102 15.47 5.01 -24.12
N ALA A 103 14.67 5.75 -24.88
CA ALA A 103 14.81 5.86 -26.33
C ALA A 103 16.16 6.49 -26.71
N ASP A 104 16.63 7.47 -25.93
CA ASP A 104 18.00 7.95 -26.00
C ASP A 104 18.92 7.02 -25.21
N ALA A 105 19.79 6.29 -25.90
CA ALA A 105 20.71 5.34 -25.25
C ALA A 105 21.76 5.98 -24.34
N SER A 106 21.95 7.31 -24.41
CA SER A 106 22.75 8.06 -23.44
C SER A 106 21.98 8.35 -22.15
N LEU A 107 20.65 8.26 -22.20
CA LEU A 107 19.75 8.31 -21.06
C LEU A 107 19.39 6.89 -20.58
N GLY A 108 18.79 6.87 -19.39
CA GLY A 108 18.45 5.64 -18.68
C GLY A 108 19.15 5.63 -17.33
N GLY A 109 19.11 4.51 -16.64
CA GLY A 109 19.84 4.41 -15.39
C GLY A 109 19.48 3.22 -14.54
N HIS A 110 20.42 2.88 -13.67
CA HIS A 110 20.23 1.85 -12.68
C HIS A 110 19.29 2.33 -11.58
N PHE A 111 18.45 1.42 -11.09
CA PHE A 111 17.57 1.65 -9.95
C PHE A 111 17.60 0.47 -8.98
N VAL A 112 17.26 0.76 -7.73
CA VAL A 112 16.91 -0.23 -6.71
C VAL A 112 15.50 0.09 -6.21
N ALA A 113 14.59 -0.87 -6.36
CA ALA A 113 13.22 -0.76 -5.90
C ALA A 113 13.00 -1.66 -4.68
N ALA A 114 12.42 -1.09 -3.63
CA ALA A 114 12.02 -1.79 -2.42
C ALA A 114 10.54 -1.56 -2.13
N TYR A 115 9.82 -2.62 -1.81
CA TYR A 115 8.44 -2.54 -1.37
C TYR A 115 8.37 -2.57 0.16
N VAL A 116 7.97 -1.46 0.77
CA VAL A 116 7.95 -1.30 2.23
C VAL A 116 6.59 -0.75 2.64
N ASN A 117 5.94 -1.43 3.58
CA ASN A 117 4.67 -0.97 4.19
C ASN A 117 3.58 -0.56 3.16
N GLY A 118 3.47 -1.30 2.06
CA GLY A 118 2.45 -1.02 1.05
C GLY A 118 2.84 0.08 0.06
N ARG A 119 4.12 0.40 -0.08
CA ARG A 119 4.65 1.49 -0.91
C ARG A 119 5.92 1.07 -1.64
N TRP A 120 6.09 1.59 -2.84
CA TRP A 120 7.35 1.50 -3.58
C TRP A 120 8.30 2.63 -3.18
N HIS A 121 9.51 2.25 -2.80
CA HIS A 121 10.65 3.14 -2.57
C HIS A 121 11.68 2.83 -3.64
N ILE A 122 12.00 3.81 -4.49
CA ILE A 122 12.89 3.62 -5.63
C ILE A 122 14.06 4.58 -5.49
N ASP A 123 15.26 4.02 -5.48
CA ASP A 123 16.51 4.75 -5.49
C ASP A 123 17.10 4.73 -6.90
N TYR A 124 17.37 5.91 -7.45
CA TYR A 124 18.00 6.11 -8.75
C TYR A 124 19.45 6.51 -8.51
N GLN A 125 20.38 5.60 -8.82
CA GLN A 125 21.80 5.75 -8.50
C GLN A 125 22.54 6.56 -9.58
N TYR A 126 21.96 7.69 -9.98
CA TYR A 126 22.54 8.60 -10.96
C TYR A 126 22.09 10.06 -10.75
N CYS A 127 23.03 10.95 -11.00
CA CYS A 127 23.04 12.15 -11.84
C CYS A 127 24.56 12.35 -12.11
#